data_AF-A0A2N1PKG6-F1
#
_entry.id   AF-A0A2N1PKG6-F1
#
_cell.length_a   1.000
_cell.length_b   1.000
_cell.length_c   1.000
_cell.angle_alpha   90.00
_cell.angle_beta   90.00
_cell.angle_gamma   90.00
#
_symmetry.space_group_name_H-M   'P 1'
#
loop_
_entity.id
_entity.type
_entity.pdbx_description
1 polymer ?
#
loop_
_entity_poly.entity_id
_entity_poly.type
_entity_poly.pdbx_seq_one_letter_code
_entity_poly.pdbx_strand_id
1 'polypeptide(L)'
;MLTAIIEASGRKIIAGDSYRVLGPFKCPGCGREVILRKGEFKLPHFAHRPPHTCPWGEGESEIHLLGKSIVYNILEKHGHYVTLDLEKDFGRVVADVFVAYRGIAAAFEIQRSRIPVSEFIRRTTAYAAMNVHVLWLVPFSDEVLAEGYSPSICEKWLHALYFGRVYYLRRDGSVLPVHFDEYTLTAPGGMSLGADGELVEDGPMEYRSKRYRTPLPGKTLDLSTHFRRCRRSSWKGGSIEIPSCLVLMDKLKKWW
;
A
#
# COMPACT_ATOMS: atom_id res chain seq x y z
N MET A 1 -9.58 -11.20 -8.06
CA MET A 1 -8.75 -10.49 -9.06
C MET A 1 -9.63 -9.72 -10.02
N LEU A 2 -9.14 -8.64 -10.60
CA LEU A 2 -9.91 -7.76 -11.49
C LEU A 2 -9.71 -8.05 -12.97
N THR A 3 -8.71 -8.82 -13.34
CA THR A 3 -8.44 -9.17 -14.74
C THR A 3 -8.51 -10.68 -15.00
N ALA A 4 -8.78 -11.05 -16.25
CA ALA A 4 -8.67 -12.42 -16.74
C ALA A 4 -8.29 -12.42 -18.23
N ILE A 5 -7.92 -13.59 -18.76
CA ILE A 5 -7.68 -13.80 -20.19
C ILE A 5 -8.91 -14.43 -20.83
N ILE A 6 -9.42 -13.89 -21.92
CA ILE A 6 -10.47 -14.52 -22.73
C ILE A 6 -9.85 -15.71 -23.45
N GLU A 7 -10.35 -16.93 -23.22
CA GLU A 7 -9.74 -18.15 -23.78
C GLU A 7 -9.65 -18.13 -25.31
N ALA A 8 -10.72 -17.70 -25.99
CA ALA A 8 -10.79 -17.71 -27.45
C ALA A 8 -9.84 -16.71 -28.14
N SER A 9 -9.53 -15.58 -27.50
CA SER A 9 -8.75 -14.50 -28.12
C SER A 9 -7.37 -14.29 -27.49
N GLY A 10 -7.09 -14.88 -26.33
CA GLY A 10 -5.89 -14.59 -25.54
C GLY A 10 -5.84 -13.16 -24.98
N ARG A 11 -6.89 -12.35 -25.17
CA ARG A 11 -6.92 -10.95 -24.74
C ARG A 11 -7.19 -10.82 -23.25
N LYS A 12 -6.43 -9.96 -22.56
CA LYS A 12 -6.72 -9.56 -21.16
C LYS A 12 -7.96 -8.67 -21.11
N ILE A 13 -8.85 -8.93 -20.16
CA ILE A 13 -10.07 -8.14 -19.93
C ILE A 13 -10.22 -7.79 -18.44
N ILE A 14 -10.78 -6.61 -18.18
CA ILE A 14 -11.14 -6.14 -16.83
C ILE A 14 -12.56 -6.61 -16.51
N ALA A 15 -12.79 -7.07 -15.28
CA ALA A 15 -14.07 -7.61 -14.85
C ALA A 15 -15.22 -6.60 -14.94
N GLY A 16 -14.94 -5.31 -14.69
CA GLY A 16 -15.90 -4.21 -14.83
C GLY A 16 -16.49 -4.12 -16.24
N ASP A 17 -15.65 -4.29 -17.25
CA ASP A 17 -15.99 -4.15 -18.68
C ASP A 17 -16.37 -5.48 -19.34
N SER A 18 -16.40 -6.56 -18.56
CA SER A 18 -16.69 -7.91 -19.05
C SER A 18 -18.16 -8.32 -18.84
N TYR A 19 -18.58 -9.29 -19.65
CA TYR A 19 -19.88 -9.95 -19.61
C TYR A 19 -19.70 -11.45 -19.74
N ARG A 20 -20.58 -12.25 -19.11
CA ARG A 20 -20.44 -13.73 -19.06
C ARG A 20 -20.34 -14.38 -20.45
N VAL A 21 -21.00 -13.80 -21.46
CA VAL A 21 -20.98 -14.27 -22.85
C VAL A 21 -19.61 -14.21 -23.52
N LEU A 22 -18.68 -13.38 -23.01
CA LEU A 22 -17.31 -13.28 -23.53
C LEU A 22 -16.40 -14.41 -23.04
N GLY A 23 -16.86 -15.24 -22.09
CA GLY A 23 -16.10 -16.38 -21.59
C GLY A 23 -16.03 -17.54 -22.60
N PRO A 24 -15.29 -18.62 -22.28
CA PRO A 24 -14.61 -18.89 -21.02
C PRO A 24 -13.44 -17.94 -20.71
N PHE A 25 -13.15 -17.75 -19.42
CA PHE A 25 -12.06 -16.90 -18.95
C PHE A 25 -11.00 -17.74 -18.22
N LYS A 26 -9.73 -17.37 -18.38
CA LYS A 26 -8.58 -18.01 -17.72
C LYS A 26 -7.88 -17.03 -16.78
N CYS A 27 -7.41 -17.55 -15.64
CA CYS A 27 -6.48 -16.83 -14.78
C CYS A 27 -5.16 -16.56 -15.53
N PRO A 28 -4.67 -15.32 -15.61
CA PRO A 28 -3.37 -15.01 -16.22
C PRO A 28 -2.21 -15.73 -15.52
N GLY A 29 -2.31 -15.99 -14.21
CA GLY A 29 -1.23 -16.62 -13.44
C GLY A 29 -1.13 -18.13 -13.60
N CYS A 30 -2.26 -18.85 -13.44
CA CYS A 30 -2.24 -20.33 -13.44
C CYS A 30 -2.87 -20.96 -14.68
N GLY A 31 -3.45 -20.17 -15.58
CA GLY A 31 -4.11 -20.63 -16.81
C GLY A 31 -5.44 -21.37 -16.61
N ARG A 32 -5.87 -21.62 -15.37
CA ARG A 32 -7.12 -22.33 -15.06
C ARG A 32 -8.34 -21.43 -15.27
N GLU A 33 -9.50 -22.05 -15.49
CA GLU A 33 -10.77 -21.34 -15.67
C GLU A 33 -11.14 -20.51 -14.43
N VAL A 34 -11.63 -19.29 -14.68
CA VAL A 34 -12.19 -18.39 -13.67
C VAL A 34 -13.59 -17.93 -14.09
N ILE A 35 -14.46 -17.69 -13.11
CA ILE A 35 -15.82 -17.20 -13.33
C ILE A 35 -15.87 -15.70 -13.08
N LEU A 36 -16.54 -14.96 -13.97
CA LEU A 36 -16.92 -13.57 -13.75
C LEU A 36 -18.04 -13.49 -12.70
N ARG A 37 -17.73 -12.90 -11.54
CA ARG A 37 -18.67 -12.53 -10.49
C ARG A 37 -19.00 -11.04 -10.65
N LYS A 38 -20.20 -10.76 -11.14
CA LYS A 38 -20.75 -9.41 -11.35
C LYS A 38 -22.14 -9.39 -10.73
N GLY A 39 -22.29 -8.70 -9.61
CA GLY A 39 -23.54 -8.52 -8.88
C GLY A 39 -23.70 -7.06 -8.45
N GLU A 40 -24.82 -6.71 -7.86
CA GLU A 40 -25.17 -5.31 -7.59
C GLU A 40 -24.32 -4.67 -6.48
N PHE A 41 -23.95 -5.45 -5.46
CA PHE A 41 -23.32 -4.92 -4.24
C PHE A 41 -21.80 -5.01 -4.22
N LYS A 42 -21.22 -5.95 -4.98
CA LYS A 42 -19.78 -6.24 -4.94
C LYS A 42 -19.11 -5.79 -6.23
N LEU A 43 -17.89 -5.28 -6.10
CA LEU A 43 -17.06 -4.94 -7.25
C LEU A 43 -16.94 -6.15 -8.20
N PRO A 44 -17.18 -5.98 -9.51
CA PRO A 44 -17.02 -7.07 -10.48
C PRO A 44 -15.60 -7.65 -10.40
N HIS A 45 -15.48 -8.96 -10.31
CA HIS A 45 -14.19 -9.64 -10.18
C HIS A 45 -14.24 -11.04 -10.78
N PHE A 46 -13.06 -11.58 -11.08
CA PHE A 46 -12.89 -12.99 -11.43
C PHE A 46 -12.52 -13.80 -10.20
N ALA A 47 -13.10 -15.00 -10.11
CA ALA A 47 -12.86 -15.96 -9.03
C ALA A 47 -12.64 -17.37 -9.60
N HIS A 48 -11.71 -18.11 -9.01
CA HIS A 48 -11.56 -19.53 -9.32
C HIS A 48 -12.77 -20.32 -8.83
N ARG A 49 -13.08 -21.44 -9.51
CA ARG A 49 -14.06 -22.41 -9.00
C ARG A 49 -13.43 -23.19 -7.83
N PRO A 50 -14.09 -23.27 -6.66
CA PRO A 50 -13.66 -24.20 -5.62
C PRO A 50 -13.51 -25.63 -6.17
N PRO A 51 -12.53 -26.42 -5.69
CA PRO A 51 -11.59 -26.10 -4.60
C PRO A 51 -10.31 -25.36 -5.07
N HIS A 52 -10.25 -24.90 -6.32
CA HIS A 52 -9.01 -24.33 -6.86
C HIS A 52 -8.77 -22.92 -6.32
N THR A 53 -7.55 -22.69 -5.84
CA THR A 53 -6.99 -21.36 -5.54
C THR A 53 -5.64 -21.22 -6.24
N CYS A 54 -5.16 -19.98 -6.40
CA CYS A 54 -3.79 -19.73 -6.82
C CYS A 54 -3.29 -18.43 -6.19
N PRO A 55 -1.97 -18.26 -5.99
CA PRO A 55 -1.41 -17.07 -5.36
C PRO A 55 -1.78 -15.74 -6.04
N TRP A 56 -2.18 -15.79 -7.32
CA TRP A 56 -2.63 -14.63 -8.08
C TRP A 56 -3.98 -14.09 -7.62
N GLY A 57 -4.92 -14.99 -7.33
CA GLY A 57 -6.31 -14.63 -6.99
C GLY A 57 -6.66 -14.85 -5.52
N GLU A 58 -5.82 -15.56 -4.77
CA GLU A 58 -6.05 -15.92 -3.38
C GLU A 58 -5.79 -14.75 -2.43
N GLY A 59 -6.70 -14.56 -1.48
CA GLY A 59 -6.51 -13.61 -0.38
C GLY A 59 -6.79 -12.14 -0.70
N GLU A 60 -7.28 -11.81 -1.91
CA GLU A 60 -7.67 -10.43 -2.23
C GLU A 60 -8.97 -10.04 -1.51
N SER A 61 -8.87 -9.06 -0.62
CA SER A 61 -10.02 -8.47 0.07
C SER A 61 -10.76 -7.49 -0.84
N GLU A 62 -12.04 -7.24 -0.55
CA GLU A 62 -12.84 -6.26 -1.30
C GLU A 62 -12.22 -4.85 -1.26
N ILE A 63 -11.66 -4.46 -0.11
CA ILE A 63 -10.98 -3.16 0.03
C ILE A 63 -9.71 -3.07 -0.82
N HIS A 64 -8.98 -4.17 -1.01
CA HIS A 64 -7.81 -4.21 -1.88
C HIS A 64 -8.22 -4.09 -3.34
N LEU A 65 -9.22 -4.86 -3.79
CA LEU A 65 -9.77 -4.78 -5.14
C LEU A 65 -10.31 -3.38 -5.44
N LEU A 66 -11.03 -2.76 -4.49
CA LEU A 66 -11.51 -1.38 -4.61
C LEU A 66 -10.34 -0.41 -4.78
N GLY A 67 -9.29 -0.55 -3.98
CA GLY A 67 -8.08 0.29 -4.09
C GLY A 67 -7.43 0.21 -5.48
N LYS A 68 -7.28 -0.99 -6.05
CA LYS A 68 -6.75 -1.14 -7.41
C LYS A 68 -7.63 -0.44 -8.44
N SER A 69 -8.95 -0.63 -8.33
CA SER A 69 -9.91 -0.02 -9.26
C SER A 69 -9.88 1.51 -9.16
N ILE A 70 -9.82 2.08 -7.95
CA ILE A 70 -9.68 3.53 -7.75
C ILE A 70 -8.41 4.05 -8.43
N VAL A 71 -7.26 3.44 -8.15
CA VAL A 71 -5.97 3.86 -8.73
C VAL A 71 -5.99 3.76 -10.25
N TYR A 72 -6.48 2.65 -10.80
CA TYR A 72 -6.59 2.45 -12.24
C TYR A 72 -7.47 3.51 -12.89
N ASN A 73 -8.67 3.76 -12.35
CA ASN A 73 -9.63 4.71 -12.91
C ASN A 73 -9.12 6.15 -12.86
N ILE A 74 -8.40 6.54 -11.80
CA ILE A 74 -7.77 7.86 -11.71
C ILE A 74 -6.71 8.00 -12.79
N LEU A 75 -5.83 7.01 -12.91
CA LEU A 75 -4.78 7.06 -13.91
C LEU A 75 -5.41 7.12 -15.31
N GLU A 76 -6.35 6.24 -15.64
CA GLU A 76 -7.05 6.21 -16.94
C GLU A 76 -7.64 7.58 -17.34
N LYS A 77 -8.26 8.30 -16.39
CA LYS A 77 -8.84 9.63 -16.64
C LYS A 77 -7.81 10.72 -16.89
N HIS A 78 -6.64 10.65 -16.25
CA HIS A 78 -5.71 11.78 -16.15
C HIS A 78 -4.54 11.75 -17.16
N GLY A 79 -4.35 10.67 -17.93
CA GLY A 79 -3.16 10.60 -18.77
C GLY A 79 -3.29 9.83 -20.09
N HIS A 80 -2.52 10.29 -21.06
CA HIS A 80 -2.21 9.56 -22.29
C HIS A 80 -1.00 8.65 -22.04
N TYR A 81 -1.20 7.56 -21.31
CA TYR A 81 -0.14 6.59 -21.05
C TYR A 81 0.16 5.79 -22.32
N VAL A 82 1.43 5.43 -22.50
CA VAL A 82 1.82 4.42 -23.49
C VAL A 82 1.26 3.05 -23.06
N THR A 83 1.20 2.82 -21.76
CA THR A 83 0.61 1.62 -21.19
C THR A 83 -0.03 1.96 -19.84
N LEU A 84 -1.24 1.48 -19.62
CA LEU A 84 -1.90 1.41 -18.33
C LEU A 84 -2.43 -0.01 -18.18
N ASP A 85 -1.90 -0.76 -17.23
CA ASP A 85 -2.20 -2.18 -17.04
C ASP A 85 -2.65 -2.43 -15.60
N LEU A 86 -3.87 -2.93 -15.44
CA LEU A 86 -4.33 -3.53 -14.19
C LEU A 86 -3.71 -4.94 -14.05
N GLU A 87 -3.22 -5.29 -12.86
CA GLU A 87 -2.62 -6.59 -12.54
C GLU A 87 -1.52 -7.00 -13.54
N LYS A 88 -0.52 -6.14 -13.75
CA LYS A 88 0.57 -6.35 -14.71
C LYS A 88 1.52 -7.44 -14.24
N ASP A 89 1.63 -8.51 -15.00
CA ASP A 89 2.65 -9.54 -14.80
C ASP A 89 4.03 -9.10 -15.31
N PHE A 90 5.02 -9.16 -14.43
CA PHE A 90 6.45 -9.08 -14.79
C PHE A 90 7.16 -10.43 -14.66
N GLY A 91 6.42 -11.52 -14.46
CA GLY A 91 6.90 -12.88 -14.17
C GLY A 91 7.39 -13.07 -12.73
N ARG A 92 8.15 -12.10 -12.21
CA ARG A 92 8.69 -12.15 -10.82
C ARG A 92 7.77 -11.48 -9.80
N VAL A 93 7.01 -10.50 -10.25
CA VAL A 93 6.07 -9.71 -9.45
C VAL A 93 4.88 -9.34 -10.30
N VAL A 94 3.73 -9.22 -9.65
CA VAL A 94 2.50 -8.70 -10.27
C VAL A 94 2.26 -7.33 -9.65
N ALA A 95 2.25 -6.29 -10.47
CA ALA A 95 1.88 -4.95 -10.03
C ALA A 95 0.37 -4.83 -10.00
N ASP A 96 -0.18 -4.27 -8.91
CA ASP A 96 -1.62 -4.06 -8.81
C ASP A 96 -2.11 -3.12 -9.92
N VAL A 97 -1.42 -2.00 -10.14
CA VAL A 97 -1.59 -1.14 -11.31
C VAL A 97 -0.21 -0.74 -11.84
N PHE A 98 -0.03 -0.78 -13.14
CA PHE A 98 1.21 -0.39 -13.81
C PHE A 98 0.95 0.71 -14.85
N VAL A 99 1.86 1.68 -14.93
CA VAL A 99 1.86 2.68 -15.99
C VAL A 99 3.22 2.82 -16.64
N ALA A 100 3.21 3.09 -17.94
CA ALA A 100 4.34 3.56 -18.71
C ALA A 100 4.00 4.89 -19.40
N TYR A 101 4.77 5.94 -19.13
CA TYR A 101 4.58 7.25 -19.73
C TYR A 101 5.88 8.03 -19.86
N ARG A 102 6.18 8.56 -21.06
CA ARG A 102 7.36 9.40 -21.33
C ARG A 102 8.67 8.85 -20.75
N GLY A 103 8.92 7.56 -20.94
CA GLY A 103 10.13 6.88 -20.44
C GLY A 103 10.13 6.59 -18.94
N ILE A 104 9.01 6.81 -18.25
CA ILE A 104 8.80 6.46 -16.84
C ILE A 104 7.96 5.20 -16.78
N ALA A 105 8.43 4.20 -16.04
CA ALA A 105 7.67 3.01 -15.67
C ALA A 105 7.39 3.06 -14.16
N ALA A 106 6.12 2.92 -13.77
CA ALA A 106 5.72 2.96 -12.38
C ALA A 106 4.71 1.87 -12.04
N ALA A 107 4.88 1.27 -10.87
CA ALA A 107 3.96 0.32 -10.27
C ALA A 107 3.30 0.95 -9.05
N PHE A 108 1.98 0.83 -8.93
CA PHE A 108 1.22 1.21 -7.76
C PHE A 108 0.79 -0.06 -7.06
N GLU A 109 1.04 -0.12 -5.76
CA GLU A 109 0.85 -1.30 -4.93
C GLU A 109 -0.09 -0.97 -3.78
N ILE A 110 -1.20 -1.71 -3.68
CA ILE A 110 -2.16 -1.50 -2.61
C ILE A 110 -1.81 -2.52 -1.53
N GLN A 111 -1.58 -2.04 -0.31
CA GLN A 111 -1.15 -2.88 0.79
C GLN A 111 -2.23 -3.88 1.17
N ARG A 112 -1.80 -5.13 1.32
CA ARG A 112 -2.60 -6.22 1.88
C ARG A 112 -2.23 -6.42 3.35
N SER A 113 -3.23 -6.66 4.19
CA SER A 113 -3.06 -6.72 5.66
C SER A 113 -2.17 -7.86 6.17
N ARG A 114 -1.78 -8.83 5.32
CA ARG A 114 -1.10 -10.07 5.74
C ARG A 114 0.26 -10.35 5.08
N ILE A 115 0.82 -9.43 4.29
CA ILE A 115 2.12 -9.69 3.66
C ILE A 115 3.28 -9.37 4.61
N PRO A 116 4.29 -10.25 4.74
CA PRO A 116 5.45 -9.98 5.58
C PRO A 116 6.35 -8.89 4.98
N VAL A 117 7.15 -8.23 5.81
CA VAL A 117 8.13 -7.21 5.37
C VAL A 117 9.11 -7.77 4.32
N SER A 118 9.47 -9.05 4.42
CA SER A 118 10.31 -9.71 3.40
C SER A 118 9.68 -9.66 2.00
N GLU A 119 8.35 -9.69 1.88
CA GLU A 119 7.65 -9.58 0.60
C GLU A 119 7.67 -8.14 0.07
N PHE A 120 7.58 -7.13 0.94
CA PHE A 120 7.79 -5.73 0.54
C PHE A 120 9.20 -5.52 0.00
N ILE A 121 10.21 -6.04 0.69
CA ILE A 121 11.62 -5.96 0.26
C ILE A 121 11.80 -6.67 -1.09
N ARG A 122 11.30 -7.90 -1.23
CA ARG A 122 11.37 -8.68 -2.48
C ARG A 122 10.74 -7.94 -3.65
N ARG A 123 9.50 -7.45 -3.49
CA ARG A 123 8.76 -6.76 -4.55
C ARG A 123 9.41 -5.42 -4.93
N THR A 124 9.78 -4.62 -3.93
CA THR A 124 10.45 -3.34 -4.14
C THR A 124 11.80 -3.50 -4.85
N THR A 125 12.55 -4.56 -4.52
CA THR A 125 13.83 -4.89 -5.17
C THR A 125 13.62 -5.37 -6.61
N ALA A 126 12.61 -6.20 -6.85
CA ALA A 126 12.26 -6.66 -8.20
C ALA A 126 11.88 -5.48 -9.11
N TYR A 127 11.08 -4.54 -8.63
CA TYR A 127 10.75 -3.32 -9.38
C TYR A 127 11.98 -2.49 -9.72
N ALA A 128 12.85 -2.25 -8.74
CA ALA A 128 14.08 -1.50 -8.96
C ALA A 128 15.00 -2.15 -10.01
N ALA A 129 15.12 -3.48 -9.99
CA ALA A 129 15.90 -4.24 -10.98
C ALA A 129 15.35 -4.12 -12.41
N MET A 130 14.06 -3.80 -12.56
CA MET A 130 13.39 -3.56 -13.84
C MET A 130 13.28 -2.07 -14.19
N ASN A 131 13.95 -1.19 -13.44
CA ASN A 131 13.84 0.27 -13.56
C ASN A 131 12.40 0.81 -13.41
N VAL A 132 11.56 0.11 -12.63
CA VAL A 132 10.18 0.48 -12.30
C VAL A 132 10.16 1.19 -10.95
N HIS A 133 9.53 2.36 -10.88
CA HIS A 133 9.36 3.11 -9.63
C HIS A 133 8.08 2.65 -8.93
N VAL A 134 8.18 2.20 -7.68
CA VAL A 134 7.01 1.72 -6.93
C VAL A 134 6.39 2.79 -6.03
N LEU A 135 5.06 2.84 -5.97
CA LEU A 135 4.29 3.55 -4.94
C LEU A 135 3.39 2.57 -4.19
N TRP A 136 3.77 2.29 -2.96
CA TRP A 136 2.96 1.58 -1.97
C TRP A 136 1.93 2.52 -1.33
N LEU A 137 0.68 2.09 -1.34
CA LEU A 137 -0.49 2.78 -0.79
C LEU A 137 -1.18 1.88 0.23
N VAL A 138 -1.55 2.42 1.38
CA VAL A 138 -2.34 1.72 2.41
C VAL A 138 -3.79 2.17 2.30
N PRO A 139 -4.80 1.29 2.30
CA PRO A 139 -6.19 1.74 2.38
C PRO A 139 -6.43 2.61 3.62
N PHE A 140 -7.01 3.79 3.45
CA PHE A 140 -7.29 4.70 4.55
C PHE A 140 -8.40 4.15 5.47
N SER A 141 -8.21 4.31 6.78
CA SER A 141 -9.19 4.09 7.84
C SER A 141 -9.05 5.24 8.84
N ASP A 142 -10.15 5.75 9.38
CA ASP A 142 -10.13 6.84 10.36
C ASP A 142 -9.33 6.49 11.63
N GLU A 143 -9.21 5.19 11.94
CA GLU A 143 -8.38 4.67 13.03
C GLU A 143 -6.93 5.16 12.97
N VAL A 144 -6.39 5.43 11.78
CA VAL A 144 -5.00 5.90 11.61
C VAL A 144 -4.76 7.27 12.23
N LEU A 145 -5.81 8.09 12.36
CA LEU A 145 -5.75 9.43 12.92
C LEU A 145 -6.17 9.46 14.40
N ALA A 146 -6.45 8.30 15.00
CA ALA A 146 -6.81 8.21 16.40
C ALA A 146 -5.63 8.57 17.32
N GLU A 147 -5.96 9.14 18.48
CA GLU A 147 -5.00 9.32 19.55
C GLU A 147 -4.50 7.95 20.05
N GLY A 148 -3.20 7.86 20.38
CA GLY A 148 -2.60 6.59 20.79
C GLY A 148 -2.56 5.55 19.67
N TYR A 149 -2.47 5.97 18.40
CA TYR A 149 -2.34 5.04 17.28
C TYR A 149 -1.07 4.20 17.38
N SER A 150 -1.16 2.91 17.06
CA SER A 150 -0.04 1.97 17.09
C SER A 150 0.25 1.45 15.68
N PRO A 151 1.17 2.08 14.92
CA PRO A 151 1.48 1.67 13.56
C PRO A 151 1.91 0.20 13.48
N SER A 152 1.37 -0.50 12.49
CA SER A 152 1.76 -1.87 12.15
C SER A 152 3.23 -1.94 11.73
N ILE A 153 3.78 -3.17 11.70
CA ILE A 153 5.14 -3.41 11.21
C ILE A 153 5.29 -2.93 9.75
N CYS A 154 4.26 -3.14 8.92
CA CYS A 154 4.24 -2.69 7.53
C CYS A 154 4.30 -1.16 7.44
N GLU A 155 3.49 -0.46 8.23
CA GLU A 155 3.48 1.00 8.24
C GLU A 155 4.80 1.58 8.74
N LYS A 156 5.44 0.96 9.74
CA LYS A 156 6.79 1.34 10.18
C LYS A 156 7.81 1.16 9.07
N TRP A 157 7.73 0.08 8.31
CA TRP A 157 8.61 -0.17 7.17
C TRP A 157 8.37 0.84 6.04
N LEU A 158 7.11 1.15 5.72
CA LEU A 158 6.74 2.16 4.72
C LEU A 158 7.15 3.58 5.15
N HIS A 159 7.00 3.91 6.44
CA HIS A 159 7.44 5.17 7.03
C HIS A 159 8.94 5.35 6.82
N ALA A 160 9.74 4.31 7.07
CA ALA A 160 11.17 4.32 6.76
C ALA A 160 11.44 4.45 5.25
N LEU A 161 10.74 3.69 4.40
CA LEU A 161 10.87 3.71 2.93
C LEU A 161 10.67 5.12 2.35
N TYR A 162 9.68 5.87 2.84
CA TYR A 162 9.34 7.21 2.31
C TYR A 162 9.81 8.37 3.18
N PHE A 163 10.94 8.18 3.88
CA PHE A 163 11.62 9.26 4.61
C PHE A 163 10.70 9.93 5.64
N GLY A 164 9.95 9.11 6.38
CA GLY A 164 9.03 9.54 7.43
C GLY A 164 7.56 9.65 7.00
N ARG A 165 7.14 9.01 5.91
CA ARG A 165 5.77 9.11 5.39
C ARG A 165 5.12 7.75 5.18
N VAL A 166 3.83 7.65 5.41
CA VAL A 166 3.00 6.56 4.90
C VAL A 166 1.87 7.17 4.07
N TYR A 167 1.64 6.63 2.88
CA TYR A 167 0.62 7.12 1.97
C TYR A 167 -0.66 6.29 2.09
N TYR A 168 -1.75 6.95 2.46
CA TYR A 168 -3.06 6.32 2.61
C TYR A 168 -3.98 6.67 1.44
N LEU A 169 -4.47 5.67 0.71
CA LEU A 169 -5.44 5.83 -0.37
C LEU A 169 -6.85 5.97 0.21
N ARG A 170 -7.51 7.09 -0.08
CA ARG A 170 -8.90 7.35 0.31
C ARG A 170 -9.87 6.87 -0.77
N ARG A 171 -11.14 6.69 -0.38
CA ARG A 171 -12.20 6.22 -1.28
C ARG A 171 -12.53 7.20 -2.41
N ASP A 172 -12.28 8.49 -2.19
CA ASP A 172 -12.44 9.53 -3.21
C ASP A 172 -11.29 9.56 -4.23
N GLY A 173 -10.27 8.71 -4.05
CA GLY A 173 -9.10 8.63 -4.91
C GLY A 173 -7.93 9.49 -4.48
N SER A 174 -8.13 10.37 -3.51
CA SER A 174 -7.06 11.18 -2.97
C SER A 174 -6.11 10.37 -2.10
N VAL A 175 -4.86 10.83 -1.99
CA VAL A 175 -3.84 10.18 -1.15
C VAL A 175 -3.50 11.08 0.03
N LEU A 176 -3.66 10.58 1.25
CA LEU A 176 -3.26 11.29 2.47
C LEU A 176 -1.87 10.79 2.91
N PRO A 177 -0.82 11.63 2.84
CA PRO A 177 0.44 11.31 3.47
C PRO A 177 0.35 11.56 4.98
N VAL A 178 0.84 10.63 5.80
CA VAL A 178 0.86 10.76 7.27
C VAL A 178 2.28 10.52 7.77
N HIS A 179 2.75 11.40 8.67
CA HIS A 179 3.96 11.18 9.44
C HIS A 179 3.60 10.62 10.82
N PHE A 180 4.36 9.65 11.32
CA PHE A 180 4.23 9.15 12.68
C PHE A 180 5.32 9.75 13.58
N ASP A 181 4.92 10.71 14.40
CA ASP A 181 5.81 11.37 15.36
C ASP A 181 5.81 10.65 16.73
N GLU A 182 6.68 11.11 17.63
CA GLU A 182 6.76 10.63 19.00
C GLU A 182 5.44 10.80 19.75
N TYR A 183 5.17 9.88 20.68
CA TYR A 183 4.00 9.91 21.55
C TYR A 183 4.48 9.82 22.98
N THR A 184 4.09 10.79 23.81
CA THR A 184 4.45 10.87 25.23
C THR A 184 3.33 10.29 26.08
N LEU A 185 3.70 9.47 27.06
CA LEU A 185 2.80 8.95 28.08
C LEU A 185 3.19 9.54 29.43
N THR A 186 2.21 9.72 30.30
CA THR A 186 2.41 10.17 31.68
C THR A 186 2.15 9.00 32.61
N ALA A 187 3.16 8.62 33.39
CA ALA A 187 2.96 7.70 34.52
C ALA A 187 2.51 8.50 35.75
N PRO A 188 1.55 8.00 36.53
CA PRO A 188 1.23 8.62 37.81
C PRO A 188 2.46 8.66 38.71
N GLY A 189 2.56 9.72 39.51
CA GLY A 189 3.60 9.87 40.52
C GLY A 189 3.63 8.70 41.50
N GLY A 190 4.83 8.35 41.95
CA GLY A 190 5.06 7.33 42.97
C GLY A 190 5.38 7.95 44.32
N MET A 191 5.80 7.11 45.26
CA MET A 191 6.50 7.56 46.46
C MET A 191 7.92 7.04 46.41
N SER A 192 8.89 7.93 46.61
CA SER A 192 10.31 7.61 46.74
C SER A 192 10.77 7.82 48.17
N LEU A 193 11.77 7.06 48.63
CA LEU A 193 12.43 7.36 49.90
C LEU A 193 13.37 8.57 49.72
N GLY A 194 13.13 9.62 50.50
CA GLY A 194 14.00 10.77 50.67
C GLY A 194 15.30 10.41 51.39
N ALA A 195 16.28 11.31 51.30
CA ALA A 195 17.62 11.11 51.90
C ALA A 195 17.60 11.06 53.44
N ASP A 196 16.55 11.57 54.06
CA ASP A 196 16.24 11.54 55.49
C ASP A 196 15.40 10.32 55.91
N GLY A 197 15.01 9.48 54.94
CA GLY A 197 14.16 8.31 55.16
C GLY A 197 12.66 8.59 55.15
N GLU A 198 12.23 9.83 54.89
CA GLU A 198 10.82 10.16 54.72
C GLU A 198 10.32 9.77 53.32
N LEU A 199 9.05 9.38 53.21
CA LEU A 199 8.44 9.14 51.89
C LEU A 199 8.11 10.48 51.25
N VAL A 200 8.68 10.72 50.06
CA VAL A 200 8.44 11.90 49.25
C VAL A 200 7.54 11.52 48.08
N GLU A 201 6.47 12.30 47.85
CA GLU A 201 5.65 12.14 46.65
C GLU A 201 6.42 12.61 45.42
N ASP A 202 6.57 11.72 44.44
CA ASP A 202 7.12 12.07 43.14
C ASP A 202 6.02 12.66 42.26
N GLY A 203 6.37 13.70 41.49
CA GLY A 203 5.49 14.22 40.45
C GLY A 203 5.25 13.21 39.32
N PRO A 204 4.21 13.40 38.50
CA PRO A 204 3.99 12.58 37.32
C PRO A 204 5.20 12.64 36.38
N MET A 205 5.60 11.48 35.85
CA MET A 205 6.76 11.36 34.97
C MET A 205 6.33 11.13 33.52
N GLU A 206 6.82 11.96 32.62
CA GLU A 206 6.63 11.81 31.19
C GLU A 206 7.68 10.89 30.56
N TYR A 207 7.26 10.01 29.66
CA TYR A 207 8.17 9.14 28.92
C TYR A 207 7.67 8.85 27.51
N ARG A 208 8.62 8.57 26.60
CA ARG A 208 8.32 8.25 25.21
C ARG A 208 7.75 6.82 25.08
N SER A 209 6.60 6.70 24.42
CA SER A 209 6.02 5.40 24.08
C SER A 209 6.86 4.66 23.02
N LYS A 210 7.11 3.37 23.25
CA LYS A 210 7.69 2.47 22.23
C LYS A 210 6.65 1.93 21.25
N ARG A 211 5.36 1.99 21.60
CA ARG A 211 4.24 1.41 20.86
C ARG A 211 3.48 2.46 20.06
N TYR A 212 3.02 3.49 20.75
CA TYR A 212 2.11 4.51 20.22
C TYR A 212 2.87 5.62 19.51
N ARG A 213 2.23 6.22 18.51
CA ARG A 213 2.77 7.32 17.71
C ARG A 213 1.68 8.37 17.50
N THR A 214 2.11 9.61 17.33
CA THR A 214 1.21 10.73 17.00
C THR A 214 1.11 10.84 15.48
N PRO A 215 -0.06 10.56 14.87
CA PRO A 215 -0.24 10.72 13.43
C PRO A 215 -0.36 12.20 13.07
N LEU A 216 0.56 12.70 12.24
CA LEU A 216 0.57 14.06 11.70
C LEU A 216 0.22 14.02 10.21
N PRO A 217 -1.06 14.19 9.84
CA PRO A 217 -1.48 14.19 8.43
C PRO A 217 -0.91 15.40 7.70
N GLY A 218 -0.37 15.18 6.51
CA GLY A 218 0.05 16.22 5.59
C GLY A 218 -1.07 16.66 4.65
N LYS A 219 -0.72 17.51 3.68
CA LYS A 219 -1.66 17.94 2.64
C LYS A 219 -2.03 16.75 1.73
N THR A 220 -3.32 16.59 1.47
CA THR A 220 -3.85 15.60 0.52
C THR A 220 -3.23 15.75 -0.88
N LEU A 221 -2.95 14.62 -1.52
CA LEU A 221 -2.23 14.49 -2.77
C LEU A 221 -3.11 13.93 -3.88
N ASP A 222 -2.90 14.44 -5.10
CA ASP A 222 -3.40 13.86 -6.34
C ASP A 222 -2.37 12.84 -6.87
N LEU A 223 -2.84 11.63 -7.15
CA LEU A 223 -1.99 10.51 -7.54
C LEU A 223 -1.25 10.74 -8.87
N SER A 224 -1.87 11.47 -9.80
CA SER A 224 -1.35 11.67 -11.15
C SER A 224 -0.31 12.79 -11.26
N THR A 225 -0.41 13.81 -10.40
CA THR A 225 0.37 15.06 -10.55
C THR A 225 1.34 15.35 -9.41
N HIS A 226 1.10 14.86 -8.19
CA HIS A 226 1.87 15.26 -7.02
C HIS A 226 3.06 14.34 -6.68
N PHE A 227 3.28 13.27 -7.43
CA PHE A 227 4.39 12.35 -7.23
C PHE A 227 5.53 12.60 -8.24
N ARG A 228 6.76 12.26 -7.85
CA ARG A 228 7.96 12.29 -8.68
C ARG A 228 8.80 11.05 -8.46
N ARG A 229 9.65 10.74 -9.43
CA ARG A 229 10.67 9.68 -9.31
C ARG A 229 11.66 10.01 -8.20
N CYS A 230 12.00 9.02 -7.40
CA CYS A 230 13.00 9.11 -6.35
C CYS A 230 13.85 7.83 -6.34
N ARG A 231 15.17 8.00 -6.45
CA ARG A 231 16.12 6.93 -6.14
C ARG A 231 16.42 7.00 -4.65
N ARG A 232 16.21 5.89 -3.96
CA ARG A 232 16.48 5.75 -2.54
C ARG A 232 17.70 4.85 -2.35
N SER A 233 18.71 5.35 -1.63
CA SER A 233 19.83 4.54 -1.15
C SER A 233 19.39 3.57 -0.07
N SER A 234 20.12 2.48 0.09
CA SER A 234 19.88 1.54 1.20
C SER A 234 19.95 2.26 2.54
N TRP A 235 19.12 1.83 3.49
CA TRP A 235 19.05 2.41 4.83
C TRP A 235 18.73 1.32 5.85
N LYS A 236 19.31 1.43 7.05
CA LYS A 236 19.04 0.55 8.17
C LYS A 236 18.86 1.37 9.44
N GLY A 237 17.85 1.03 10.24
CA GLY A 237 17.60 1.66 11.53
C GLY A 237 16.80 0.72 12.44
N GLY A 238 17.37 0.43 13.61
CA GLY A 238 16.83 -0.62 14.49
C GLY A 238 16.74 -1.97 13.76
N SER A 239 15.56 -2.58 13.78
CA SER A 239 15.26 -3.83 13.06
C SER A 239 14.75 -3.63 11.63
N ILE A 240 14.65 -2.39 11.14
CA ILE A 240 14.13 -2.09 9.81
C ILE A 240 15.28 -1.92 8.83
N GLU A 241 15.18 -2.61 7.70
CA GLU A 241 16.11 -2.50 6.58
C GLU A 241 15.34 -2.15 5.31
N ILE A 242 15.85 -1.16 4.58
CA ILE A 242 15.34 -0.73 3.29
C ILE A 242 16.46 -0.93 2.26
N PRO A 243 16.24 -1.74 1.20
CA PRO A 243 17.22 -1.90 0.14
C PRO A 243 17.33 -0.61 -0.70
N SER A 244 18.40 -0.49 -1.49
CA SER A 244 18.44 0.53 -2.54
C SER A 244 17.33 0.25 -3.55
N CYS A 245 16.52 1.26 -3.86
CA CYS A 245 15.33 1.07 -4.69
C CYS A 245 14.89 2.33 -5.44
N LEU A 246 13.88 2.16 -6.30
CA LEU A 246 13.23 3.23 -7.05
C LEU A 246 11.80 3.35 -6.56
N VAL A 247 11.43 4.52 -6.05
CA VAL A 247 10.09 4.79 -5.54
C VAL A 247 9.51 6.04 -6.18
N LEU A 248 8.18 6.14 -6.17
CA LEU A 248 7.53 7.44 -6.33
C LEU A 248 7.41 8.11 -4.96
N MET A 249 7.77 9.37 -4.89
CA MET A 249 7.71 10.17 -3.67
C MET A 249 6.95 11.46 -3.97
N ASP A 250 6.19 11.96 -3.01
CA ASP A 250 5.47 13.22 -3.18
C ASP A 250 6.42 14.42 -3.38
N LYS A 251 5.86 15.55 -3.81
CA LYS A 251 6.60 16.80 -4.02
C LYS A 251 6.57 17.74 -2.83
N LEU A 252 5.89 17.39 -1.73
CA LEU A 252 5.78 18.22 -0.54
C LEU A 252 7.13 18.36 0.16
N LYS A 253 7.29 19.50 0.84
CA LYS A 253 8.34 19.66 1.86
C LYS A 253 7.98 18.81 3.08
N LYS A 254 8.98 18.50 3.90
CA LYS A 254 8.76 17.94 5.23
C LYS A 254 7.92 18.94 6.06
N TRP A 255 6.86 18.46 6.73
CA TRP A 255 5.87 19.29 7.46
C TRP A 255 5.77 18.95 8.95
N TRP A 256 6.60 18.03 9.42
CA TRP A 256 6.83 17.72 10.83
C TRP A 256 8.20 18.23 11.25
#